data_AF-A0A067M997-F1
#
_entry.id   AF-A0A067M997-F1
#
_cell.length_a   1.000
_cell.length_b   1.000
_cell.length_c   1.000
_cell.angle_alpha   90.00
_cell.angle_beta   90.00
_cell.angle_gamma   90.00
#
_symmetry.space_group_name_H-M   'P 1'
#
loop_
_entity.id
_entity.type
_entity.pdbx_description
1 polymer ?
#
loop_
_entity_poly.entity_id
_entity_poly.type
_entity_poly.pdbx_seq_one_letter_code
_entity_poly.pdbx_strand_id
1 'polypeptide(L)'
;MHFPTIVIAALMASGASAYRMTLWSSTSYTGQAIAYTSSGSHSLGFSANSYKWESTIGDGCCAVFCYKNKNVGNWCSAKNQPGSSSPINKVVLGCGDQVLNG
;
A
#
# COMPACT_ATOMS: atom_id res chain seq x y z
N MET A 1 18.43 39.70 28.09
CA MET A 1 18.61 38.24 28.00
C MET A 1 18.00 37.81 26.68
N HIS A 2 18.82 37.51 25.67
CA HIS A 2 18.38 37.21 24.30
C HIS A 2 18.29 35.69 24.15
N PHE A 3 17.10 35.16 23.94
CA PHE A 3 16.89 33.73 23.70
C PHE A 3 16.93 33.48 22.18
N PRO A 4 17.80 32.59 21.66
CA PRO A 4 17.77 32.27 20.25
C PRO A 4 16.58 31.36 19.97
N THR A 5 15.67 31.85 19.12
CA THR A 5 14.55 31.10 18.55
C THR A 5 15.10 30.02 17.61
N ILE A 6 15.16 28.78 18.06
CA ILE A 6 15.47 27.64 17.19
C ILE A 6 14.17 27.21 16.52
N VAL A 7 13.93 27.69 15.30
CA VAL A 7 12.87 27.17 14.44
C VAL A 7 13.42 25.91 13.77
N ILE A 8 13.12 24.74 14.35
CA ILE A 8 13.33 23.46 13.65
C ILE A 8 12.18 23.31 12.66
N ALA A 9 12.38 23.81 11.44
CA ALA A 9 11.51 23.47 10.33
C ALA A 9 11.79 22.00 9.95
N ALA A 10 11.03 21.08 10.57
CA ALA A 10 10.93 19.73 10.05
C ALA A 10 10.21 19.81 8.70
N LEU A 11 10.98 19.89 7.61
CA LEU A 11 10.51 19.59 6.27
C LEU A 11 10.14 18.11 6.26
N MET A 12 8.94 17.78 6.73
CA MET A 12 8.35 16.50 6.40
C MET A 12 8.14 16.54 4.90
N ALA A 13 9.01 15.85 4.18
CA ALA A 13 8.82 15.57 2.77
C ALA A 13 7.48 14.84 2.66
N SER A 14 6.42 15.60 2.41
CA SER A 14 5.17 15.12 1.85
C SER A 14 5.49 14.68 0.43
N GLY A 15 6.26 13.59 0.29
CA GLY A 15 6.28 12.81 -0.93
C GLY A 15 4.88 12.27 -1.07
N ALA A 16 4.00 13.07 -1.70
CA ALA A 16 2.66 12.65 -2.06
C ALA A 16 2.83 11.35 -2.83
N SER A 17 2.56 10.25 -2.14
CA SER A 17 2.75 8.94 -2.71
C SER A 17 1.69 8.84 -3.78
N ALA A 18 2.09 8.65 -5.03
CA ALA A 18 1.16 8.63 -6.17
C ALA A 18 0.14 7.47 -6.08
N TYR A 19 0.32 6.60 -5.09
CA TYR A 19 -0.58 5.54 -4.72
C TYR A 19 -0.67 5.36 -3.19
N ARG A 20 -1.75 4.71 -2.77
CA ARG A 20 -1.99 4.24 -1.41
C ARG A 20 -2.66 2.89 -1.47
N MET A 21 -2.09 1.93 -0.77
CA MET A 21 -2.69 0.63 -0.54
C MET A 21 -3.29 0.61 0.86
N THR A 22 -4.53 0.17 1.00
CA THR A 22 -5.11 -0.18 2.31
C THR A 22 -5.71 -1.57 2.26
N LEU A 23 -5.42 -2.39 3.27
CA LEU A 23 -5.91 -3.77 3.39
C LEU A 23 -6.59 -3.97 4.73
N TRP A 24 -7.62 -4.81 4.75
CA TRP A 24 -8.42 -5.11 5.94
C TRP A 24 -8.58 -6.61 6.16
N SER A 25 -8.56 -7.05 7.42
CA SER A 25 -8.67 -8.46 7.81
C SER A 25 -10.01 -9.09 7.41
N SER A 26 -11.08 -8.28 7.38
CA SER A 26 -12.43 -8.74 7.04
C SER A 26 -12.91 -8.17 5.70
N THR A 27 -14.05 -8.63 5.23
CA THR A 27 -14.72 -8.08 4.05
C THR A 27 -15.29 -6.69 4.34
N SER A 28 -15.71 -5.99 3.29
CA SER A 28 -16.35 -4.67 3.35
C SER A 28 -15.50 -3.60 4.05
N TYR A 29 -14.16 -3.73 4.02
CA TYR A 29 -13.21 -2.77 4.59
C TYR A 29 -13.31 -2.64 6.11
N THR A 30 -13.46 -3.76 6.82
CA THR A 30 -13.65 -3.80 8.28
C THR A 30 -12.60 -4.67 8.99
N GLY A 31 -12.50 -4.54 10.31
CA GLY A 31 -11.53 -5.28 11.12
C GLY A 31 -10.17 -4.59 11.19
N GLN A 32 -9.11 -5.38 11.37
CA GLN A 32 -7.74 -4.86 11.43
C GLN A 32 -7.35 -4.29 10.06
N ALA A 33 -6.84 -3.07 10.03
CA ALA A 33 -6.43 -2.38 8.82
C ALA A 33 -4.93 -2.07 8.82
N ILE A 34 -4.32 -2.10 7.64
CA ILE A 34 -2.97 -1.58 7.41
C ILE A 34 -2.92 -0.81 6.10
N ALA A 35 -2.10 0.23 6.05
CA ALA A 35 -1.92 1.04 4.86
C ALA A 35 -0.44 1.22 4.52
N TYR A 36 -0.16 1.25 3.22
CA TYR A 36 1.18 1.43 2.67
C TYR A 36 1.16 2.46 1.56
N THR A 37 2.16 3.32 1.55
CA THR A 37 2.34 4.39 0.55
C THR A 37 3.74 4.37 -0.06
N SER A 38 4.54 3.35 0.27
CA SER A 38 5.91 3.19 -0.24
C SER A 38 6.04 1.88 -1.00
N SER A 39 6.96 1.87 -1.97
CA SER A 39 7.23 0.68 -2.78
C SER A 39 7.97 -0.37 -1.95
N GLY A 40 8.03 -1.58 -2.49
CA GLY A 40 8.65 -2.74 -1.86
C GLY A 40 7.66 -3.82 -1.46
N SER A 41 8.19 -4.86 -0.84
CA SER A 41 7.44 -6.01 -0.36
C SER A 41 7.07 -5.86 1.10
N HIS A 42 5.78 -5.86 1.40
CA HIS A 42 5.22 -5.63 2.72
C HIS A 42 4.44 -6.86 3.20
N SER A 43 4.83 -7.41 4.34
CA SER A 43 4.11 -8.51 5.00
C SER A 43 3.08 -7.94 5.96
N LEU A 44 1.84 -8.43 5.89
CA LEU A 44 0.73 -7.88 6.68
C LEU A 44 0.74 -8.29 8.16
N GLY A 45 1.34 -9.44 8.50
CA GLY A 45 1.22 -10.05 9.83
C GLY A 45 -0.17 -10.64 10.14
N PHE A 46 -1.16 -10.39 9.27
CA PHE A 46 -2.49 -10.99 9.27
C PHE A 46 -2.91 -11.33 7.83
N SER A 47 -4.04 -12.03 7.66
CA SER A 47 -4.63 -12.28 6.35
C SER A 47 -5.73 -11.25 6.06
N ALA A 48 -5.58 -10.49 4.98
CA ALA A 48 -6.57 -9.53 4.51
C ALA A 48 -7.58 -10.19 3.56
N ASN A 49 -8.84 -9.78 3.70
CA ASN A 49 -9.98 -10.24 2.91
C ASN A 49 -10.67 -9.10 2.15
N SER A 50 -10.27 -7.84 2.35
CA SER A 50 -10.63 -6.73 1.47
C SER A 50 -9.49 -5.73 1.33
N TYR A 51 -9.46 -4.97 0.23
CA TYR A 51 -8.41 -3.99 -0.03
C TYR A 51 -8.90 -2.85 -0.93
N LYS A 52 -8.18 -1.73 -0.84
CA LYS A 52 -8.29 -0.59 -1.73
C LYS A 52 -6.90 -0.23 -2.22
N TRP A 53 -6.73 -0.34 -3.52
CA TRP A 53 -5.60 0.22 -4.23
C TRP A 53 -6.03 1.56 -4.80
N GLU A 54 -5.49 2.63 -4.25
CA GLU A 54 -5.67 3.99 -4.73
C GLU A 54 -4.41 4.31 -5.53
N SER A 55 -4.52 4.57 -6.83
CA SER A 55 -3.39 4.92 -7.67
C SER A 55 -3.86 5.86 -8.76
N THR A 56 -3.05 6.84 -9.11
CA THR A 56 -3.32 7.71 -10.26
C THR A 56 -3.26 6.91 -11.56
N ILE A 57 -4.23 7.11 -12.46
CA ILE A 57 -4.23 6.46 -13.78
C ILE A 57 -3.03 6.98 -14.57
N GLY A 58 -2.21 6.07 -15.10
CA GLY A 58 -1.03 6.42 -15.88
C GLY A 58 0.25 6.65 -15.07
N ASP A 59 0.23 6.44 -13.75
CA ASP A 59 1.42 6.56 -12.89
C ASP A 59 2.41 5.38 -13.06
N GLY A 60 1.99 4.33 -13.77
CA GLY A 60 2.78 3.11 -13.94
C GLY A 60 2.92 2.27 -12.67
N CYS A 61 2.22 2.62 -11.59
CA CYS A 61 2.25 1.88 -10.33
C CYS A 61 1.30 0.69 -10.31
N CYS A 62 1.79 -0.43 -9.81
CA CYS A 62 1.01 -1.62 -9.60
C CYS A 62 1.17 -2.17 -8.19
N ALA A 63 0.11 -2.81 -7.73
CA ALA A 63 0.08 -3.61 -6.52
C ALA A 63 -0.06 -5.08 -6.87
N VAL A 64 0.85 -5.90 -6.36
CA VAL A 64 0.83 -7.35 -6.49
C VAL A 64 0.47 -7.94 -5.13
N PHE A 65 -0.58 -8.74 -5.09
CA PHE A 65 -1.09 -9.34 -3.88
C PHE A 65 -0.63 -10.79 -3.82
N CYS A 66 -0.14 -11.22 -2.66
CA CYS A 66 0.37 -12.56 -2.48
C CYS A 66 -0.24 -13.22 -1.24
N TYR A 67 -0.40 -14.53 -1.34
CA TYR A 67 -0.77 -15.42 -0.25
C TYR A 67 0.18 -16.59 -0.18
N LYS A 68 0.84 -16.79 0.96
CA LYS A 68 1.81 -17.89 1.14
C LYS A 68 2.84 -17.97 -0.02
N ASN A 69 3.38 -16.81 -0.40
CA ASN A 69 4.35 -16.64 -1.50
C ASN A 69 3.83 -17.02 -2.89
N LYS A 70 2.51 -17.10 -3.09
CA LYS A 70 1.89 -17.22 -4.41
C LYS A 70 1.20 -15.92 -4.76
N ASN A 71 1.38 -15.46 -5.99
CA ASN A 71 0.60 -14.33 -6.49
C ASN A 71 -0.88 -14.73 -6.61
N VAL A 72 -1.75 -13.91 -6.02
CA VAL A 72 -3.22 -14.10 -6.06
C VAL A 72 -3.93 -12.99 -6.84
N GLY A 73 -3.19 -11.97 -7.28
CA GLY A 73 -3.70 -10.92 -8.14
C GLY A 73 -2.70 -9.78 -8.31
N ASN A 74 -2.87 -8.97 -9.35
CA ASN A 74 -2.15 -7.72 -9.52
C ASN A 74 -3.08 -6.65 -10.09
N TRP A 75 -2.85 -5.39 -9.72
CA TRP A 75 -3.62 -4.24 -10.21
C TRP A 75 -2.69 -3.06 -10.46
N CYS A 76 -2.65 -2.59 -11.70
CA CYS A 76 -1.92 -1.38 -12.12
C CYS A 76 -2.81 -0.13 -12.21
N SER A 77 -4.04 -0.23 -11.70
CA SER A 77 -5.02 0.85 -11.73
C SER A 77 -5.87 0.77 -10.48
N ALA A 78 -6.39 1.91 -10.04
CA ALA A 78 -7.16 1.99 -8.79
C ALA A 78 -8.24 0.90 -8.73
N LYS A 79 -8.27 0.15 -7.63
CA LYS A 79 -9.15 -1.00 -7.45
C LYS A 79 -9.66 -1.09 -6.03
N ASN A 80 -10.98 -1.12 -5.91
CA ASN A 80 -11.68 -1.38 -4.67
C ASN A 80 -12.20 -2.81 -4.69
N GLN A 81 -11.80 -3.61 -3.70
CA GLN A 81 -12.24 -4.99 -3.57
C GLN A 81 -12.81 -5.23 -2.16
N PRO A 82 -14.15 -5.20 -2.00
CA PRO A 82 -14.79 -5.41 -0.71
C PRO A 82 -14.75 -6.89 -0.27
N GLY A 83 -14.47 -7.82 -1.18
CA GLY A 83 -14.29 -9.24 -0.87
C GLY A 83 -13.26 -9.86 -1.78
N SER A 84 -12.08 -10.17 -1.26
CA SER A 84 -11.04 -10.88 -2.00
C SER A 84 -11.38 -12.37 -2.05
N SER A 85 -11.33 -12.97 -3.25
CA SER A 85 -11.57 -14.40 -3.45
C SER A 85 -10.51 -15.28 -2.81
N SER A 86 -9.33 -14.72 -2.52
CA SER A 86 -8.26 -15.37 -1.78
C SER A 86 -7.78 -14.43 -0.66
N PRO A 87 -7.43 -14.95 0.53
CA PRO A 87 -6.76 -14.17 1.56
C PRO A 87 -5.43 -13.62 1.03
N ILE A 88 -4.97 -12.52 1.62
CA ILE A 88 -3.72 -11.83 1.24
C ILE A 88 -2.87 -11.68 2.50
N ASN A 89 -1.63 -12.14 2.49
CA ASN A 89 -0.71 -11.99 3.64
C ASN A 89 0.55 -11.17 3.31
N LYS A 90 0.76 -10.85 2.04
CA LYS A 90 1.86 -10.02 1.55
C LYS A 90 1.37 -9.17 0.36
N VAL A 91 1.88 -7.95 0.25
CA VAL A 91 1.66 -7.08 -0.91
C VAL A 91 2.98 -6.52 -1.38
N VAL A 92 3.19 -6.45 -2.70
CA VAL A 92 4.35 -5.81 -3.31
C VAL A 92 3.87 -4.60 -4.10
N LEU A 93 4.40 -3.43 -3.79
CA LEU A 93 4.02 -2.16 -4.40
C LEU A 93 5.22 -1.60 -5.17
N GLY A 94 4.99 -0.98 -6.31
CA GLY A 94 6.07 -0.42 -7.14
C GLY A 94 5.56 0.10 -8.47
N CYS A 95 6.40 0.86 -9.16
CA CYS A 95 6.03 1.61 -10.35
C CYS A 95 7.04 1.44 -11.48
N GLY A 96 6.54 1.44 -12.72
CA GLY A 96 7.36 1.21 -13.92
C GLY A 96 8.04 -0.17 -13.89
N ASP A 97 9.33 -0.20 -14.22
CA ASP A 97 10.17 -1.41 -14.21
C ASP A 97 10.68 -1.80 -12.81
N GLN A 98 10.19 -1.18 -11.72
CA GLN A 98 10.49 -1.69 -10.37
C GLN A 98 9.91 -3.09 -10.25
N VAL A 99 10.77 -4.09 -10.44
CA VAL A 99 10.40 -5.50 -10.55
C VAL A 99 9.56 -5.90 -9.35
N LEU A 100 8.25 -6.07 -9.59
CA LEU A 100 7.29 -6.55 -8.61
C LEU A 100 7.41 -8.08 -8.51
N ASN A 101 8.51 -8.55 -7.93
CA ASN A 101 8.68 -9.99 -7.67
C ASN A 101 7.80 -10.38 -6.46
N GLY A 102 6.59 -10.85 -6.79
CA GLY A 102 5.60 -11.40 -5.86
C GLY A 102 6.01 -12.72 -5.22
#